data_AF-A0A9X7UXU2-F1
#
_entry.id   AF-A0A9X7UXU2-F1
#
_cell.length_a   1.000
_cell.length_b   1.000
_cell.length_c   1.000
_cell.angle_alpha   90.00
_cell.angle_beta   90.00
_cell.angle_gamma   90.00
#
_symmetry.space_group_name_H-M   'P 1'
#
loop_
_entity.id
_entity.type
_entity.pdbx_description
1 polymer ?
#
loop_
_entity_poly.entity_id
_entity_poly.type
_entity_poly.pdbx_seq_one_letter_code
_entity_poly.pdbx_strand_id
1 'polypeptide(L)'
;MSRITMLNTPSDRSNAVAYFLTLGRQQELSELEQFSRTSMLVIAISNLLHQLQYERGLSNLFLGSQGVRGTEELQNQWSNSDTQLKQLQQALNNLLPEQGLQHLPARWLRRLGYALHSLERLPQLRADIQQQRLHTSAAIKAYSELVQSLLAVIFETASQTSNEAMARILVAMFNLMQGKELAGQERACGAAGFAARQFDPALRERITQLIDRQDRCFHIFCDYANDEALQAWARVLQGDFQLEFERLRRLVLTASPASMAVEEYDIRWFHCCSARLDALKQVEEILETRLLQMAQQALLQIRELSAAEPEFNHDLQRAAFDDVPTFALYVSHSETDDPFSGPDDDMAHNLSKPVVELIEAQGKRLKSLHGELDAARTELHERKLIDRAKRELMQRRQMTEQEAYAFLRRMAMNQNRRLVDVANNVLNMTELL
;
A
#
# COMPACT_ATOMS: atom_id res chain seq x y z
N MET A 1 34.52 22.77 0.69
CA MET A 1 34.91 24.20 0.77
C MET A 1 33.67 25.05 0.60
N SER A 2 33.46 25.96 1.54
CA SER A 2 32.18 26.48 2.00
C SER A 2 31.40 27.29 0.96
N ARG A 3 30.19 26.83 0.61
CA ARG A 3 29.22 27.55 -0.26
C ARG A 3 28.38 28.61 0.47
N ILE A 4 28.58 28.78 1.78
CA ILE A 4 27.87 29.78 2.59
C ILE A 4 28.76 31.04 2.71
N THR A 5 29.06 31.66 1.58
CA THR A 5 29.71 32.98 1.52
C THR A 5 28.83 34.00 0.79
N MET A 6 27.52 33.70 0.64
CA MET A 6 26.54 34.53 -0.09
C MET A 6 25.74 35.50 0.80
N LEU A 7 26.28 36.00 1.91
CA LEU A 7 25.50 36.87 2.83
C LEU A 7 26.10 38.27 3.08
N ASN A 8 27.18 38.62 2.38
CA ASN A 8 27.94 39.85 2.63
C ASN A 8 27.35 41.11 1.97
N THR A 9 26.50 40.96 0.95
CA THR A 9 25.84 42.09 0.25
C THR A 9 24.34 41.82 0.05
N PRO A 10 23.50 42.87 -0.14
CA PRO A 10 22.07 42.71 -0.43
C PRO A 10 21.81 41.87 -1.69
N SER A 11 22.63 42.02 -2.74
CA SER A 11 22.53 41.24 -3.97
C SER A 11 22.87 39.76 -3.76
N ASP A 12 23.85 39.43 -2.89
CA ASP A 12 24.18 38.05 -2.57
C ASP A 12 23.04 37.36 -1.80
N ARG A 13 22.35 38.10 -0.91
CA ARG A 13 21.19 37.58 -0.15
C ARG A 13 20.01 37.28 -1.05
N SER A 14 19.73 38.15 -2.03
CA SER A 14 18.64 37.93 -2.98
C SER A 14 18.92 36.77 -3.94
N ASN A 15 20.17 36.61 -4.38
CA ASN A 15 20.62 35.43 -5.13
C ASN A 15 20.53 34.13 -4.31
N ALA A 16 20.81 34.16 -3.00
CA ALA A 16 20.67 33.00 -2.14
C ALA A 16 19.20 32.58 -1.98
N VAL A 17 18.27 33.54 -1.82
CA VAL A 17 16.83 33.25 -1.72
C VAL A 17 16.30 32.65 -3.01
N ALA A 18 16.59 33.27 -4.16
CA ALA A 18 16.21 32.73 -5.47
C ALA A 18 16.78 31.31 -5.68
N TYR A 19 18.04 31.09 -5.32
CA TYR A 19 18.68 29.77 -5.39
C TYR A 19 17.94 28.71 -4.56
N PHE A 20 17.61 28.99 -3.29
CA PHE A 20 16.90 28.02 -2.44
C PHE A 20 15.44 27.79 -2.88
N LEU A 21 14.78 28.80 -3.44
CA LEU A 21 13.43 28.67 -3.98
C LEU A 21 13.41 27.82 -5.26
N THR A 22 14.35 28.05 -6.18
CA THR A 22 14.52 27.20 -7.37
C THR A 22 14.86 25.75 -6.96
N LEU A 23 15.74 25.57 -5.99
CA LEU A 23 16.04 24.24 -5.44
C LEU A 23 14.81 23.56 -4.81
N GLY A 24 14.02 24.30 -4.03
CA GLY A 24 12.79 23.77 -3.42
C GLY A 24 11.78 23.30 -4.47
N ARG A 25 11.59 24.09 -5.54
CA ARG A 25 10.72 23.72 -6.67
C ARG A 25 11.23 22.49 -7.43
N GLN A 26 12.55 22.43 -7.69
CA GLN A 26 13.17 21.26 -8.32
C GLN A 26 12.99 20.00 -7.49
N GLN A 27 13.10 20.13 -6.16
CA GLN A 27 12.87 19.02 -5.24
C GLN A 27 11.40 18.56 -5.26
N GLU A 28 10.44 19.48 -5.26
CA GLU A 28 9.00 19.17 -5.36
C GLU A 28 8.67 18.44 -6.68
N LEU A 29 9.20 18.91 -7.81
CA LEU A 29 9.06 18.24 -9.10
C LEU A 29 9.63 16.82 -9.07
N SER A 30 10.83 16.64 -8.50
CA SER A 30 11.46 15.32 -8.39
C SER A 30 10.63 14.35 -7.53
N GLU A 31 10.06 14.82 -6.42
CA GLU A 31 9.22 14.02 -5.55
C GLU A 31 7.91 13.58 -6.24
N LEU A 32 7.25 14.50 -6.97
CA LEU A 32 6.06 14.18 -7.76
C LEU A 32 6.35 13.18 -8.88
N GLU A 33 7.49 13.32 -9.56
CA GLU A 33 7.90 12.39 -10.61
C GLU A 33 8.16 10.99 -10.05
N GLN A 34 8.90 10.91 -8.94
CA GLN A 34 9.17 9.65 -8.26
C GLN A 34 7.86 9.00 -7.78
N PHE A 35 6.96 9.78 -7.20
CA PHE A 35 5.63 9.34 -6.78
C PHE A 35 4.84 8.74 -7.96
N SER A 36 4.77 9.43 -9.09
CA SER A 36 4.05 8.97 -10.28
C SER A 36 4.65 7.68 -10.84
N ARG A 37 5.96 7.62 -11.05
CA ARG A 37 6.66 6.43 -11.57
C ARG A 37 6.49 5.22 -10.66
N THR A 38 6.61 5.42 -9.36
CA THR A 38 6.45 4.35 -8.36
C THR A 38 5.01 3.84 -8.30
N SER A 39 4.03 4.73 -8.40
CA SER A 39 2.60 4.37 -8.46
C SER A 39 2.29 3.52 -9.70
N MET A 40 2.81 3.91 -10.87
CA MET A 40 2.65 3.14 -12.11
C MET A 40 3.28 1.75 -12.01
N LEU A 41 4.44 1.63 -11.37
CA LEU A 41 5.05 0.32 -11.11
C LEU A 41 4.17 -0.55 -10.20
N VAL A 42 3.64 -0.01 -9.11
CA VAL A 42 2.74 -0.76 -8.21
C VAL A 42 1.49 -1.24 -8.95
N ILE A 43 0.89 -0.40 -9.80
CA ILE A 43 -0.28 -0.78 -10.61
C ILE A 43 0.08 -1.94 -11.54
N ALA A 44 1.23 -1.89 -12.22
CA ALA A 44 1.69 -2.97 -13.07
C ALA A 44 1.93 -4.28 -12.29
N ILE A 45 2.52 -4.19 -11.09
CA ILE A 45 2.70 -5.35 -10.20
C ILE A 45 1.35 -5.93 -9.77
N SER A 46 0.39 -5.09 -9.39
CA SER A 46 -0.97 -5.51 -8.96
C SER A 46 -1.71 -6.25 -10.07
N ASN A 47 -1.68 -5.69 -11.29
CA ASN A 47 -2.28 -6.33 -12.47
C ASN A 47 -1.65 -7.69 -12.78
N LEU A 48 -0.32 -7.77 -12.76
CA LEU A 48 0.38 -9.03 -12.96
C LEU A 48 0.05 -10.06 -11.87
N LEU A 49 0.04 -9.63 -10.61
CA LEU A 49 -0.32 -10.46 -9.47
C LEU A 49 -1.71 -11.09 -9.65
N HIS A 50 -2.69 -10.31 -10.09
CA HIS A 50 -4.02 -10.83 -10.38
C HIS A 50 -4.00 -11.91 -11.47
N GLN A 51 -3.29 -11.68 -12.57
CA GLN A 51 -3.18 -12.66 -13.66
C GLN A 51 -2.52 -13.96 -13.18
N LEU A 52 -1.49 -13.88 -12.34
CA LEU A 52 -0.79 -15.05 -11.79
C LEU A 52 -1.64 -15.83 -10.78
N GLN A 53 -2.44 -15.13 -9.98
CA GLN A 53 -3.40 -15.78 -9.07
C GLN A 53 -4.47 -16.56 -9.83
N TYR A 54 -4.91 -16.03 -10.97
CA TYR A 54 -5.86 -16.71 -11.85
C TYR A 54 -5.19 -17.87 -12.61
N GLU A 55 -3.97 -17.66 -13.11
CA GLU A 55 -3.13 -18.71 -13.74
C GLU A 55 -2.92 -19.90 -12.80
N ARG A 56 -2.64 -19.64 -11.51
CA ARG A 56 -2.58 -20.70 -10.49
C ARG A 56 -3.90 -21.47 -10.37
N GLY A 57 -5.03 -20.77 -10.38
CA GLY A 57 -6.36 -21.37 -10.29
C GLY A 57 -6.64 -22.33 -11.44
N LEU A 58 -6.33 -21.90 -12.67
CA LEU A 58 -6.46 -22.74 -13.87
C LEU A 58 -5.45 -23.89 -13.89
N SER A 59 -4.22 -23.65 -13.44
CA SER A 59 -3.20 -24.70 -13.30
C SER A 59 -3.65 -25.79 -12.33
N ASN A 60 -4.31 -25.42 -11.23
CA ASN A 60 -4.89 -26.36 -10.28
C ASN A 60 -6.02 -27.19 -10.93
N LEU A 61 -6.92 -26.54 -11.68
CA LEU A 61 -7.98 -27.23 -12.43
C LEU A 61 -7.41 -28.21 -13.47
N PHE A 62 -6.39 -27.78 -14.22
CA PHE A 62 -5.73 -28.59 -15.24
C PHE A 62 -5.04 -29.81 -14.63
N LEU A 63 -4.17 -29.62 -13.62
CA LEU A 63 -3.47 -30.72 -12.97
C LEU A 63 -4.42 -31.65 -12.20
N GLY A 64 -5.42 -31.09 -11.51
CA GLY A 64 -6.43 -31.87 -10.78
C GLY A 64 -7.31 -32.72 -11.69
N SER A 65 -7.47 -32.32 -12.95
CA SER A 65 -8.18 -33.08 -13.98
C SER A 65 -7.27 -33.94 -14.86
N GLN A 66 -5.99 -34.09 -14.52
CA GLN A 66 -4.99 -34.83 -15.32
C GLN A 66 -4.88 -34.33 -16.77
N GLY A 67 -5.05 -33.01 -16.95
CA GLY A 67 -4.97 -32.33 -18.23
C GLY A 67 -6.22 -32.40 -19.11
N VAL A 68 -7.36 -32.86 -18.56
CA VAL A 68 -8.62 -32.98 -19.30
C VAL A 68 -9.40 -31.66 -19.36
N ARG A 69 -9.34 -30.83 -18.30
CA ARG A 69 -10.12 -29.59 -18.19
C ARG A 69 -9.21 -28.36 -18.15
N GLY A 70 -9.69 -27.24 -18.69
CA GLY A 70 -9.06 -25.93 -18.52
C GLY A 70 -7.86 -25.66 -19.43
N THR A 71 -7.62 -26.48 -20.47
CA THR A 71 -6.43 -26.38 -21.33
C THR A 71 -6.43 -25.09 -22.16
N GLU A 72 -7.55 -24.76 -22.81
CA GLU A 72 -7.67 -23.55 -23.63
C GLU A 72 -7.64 -22.30 -22.75
N GLU A 73 -8.35 -22.32 -21.63
CA GLU A 73 -8.38 -21.23 -20.66
C GLU A 73 -7.00 -20.97 -20.07
N LEU A 74 -6.22 -22.03 -19.76
CA LEU A 74 -4.87 -21.91 -19.23
C LEU A 74 -3.90 -21.29 -20.27
N GLN A 75 -3.98 -21.70 -21.53
CA GLN A 75 -3.17 -21.12 -22.62
C GLN A 75 -3.50 -19.64 -22.84
N ASN A 76 -4.79 -19.29 -22.88
CA ASN A 76 -5.23 -17.90 -22.95
C ASN A 76 -4.72 -17.09 -21.75
N GLN A 77 -4.74 -17.70 -20.56
CA GLN A 77 -4.28 -17.04 -19.35
C GLN A 77 -2.76 -16.82 -19.32
N TRP A 78 -1.96 -17.69 -19.93
CA TRP A 78 -0.52 -17.45 -20.12
C TRP A 78 -0.27 -16.22 -20.99
N SER A 79 -1.03 -16.06 -22.08
CA SER A 79 -0.95 -14.88 -22.94
C SER A 79 -1.33 -13.58 -22.21
N ASN A 80 -2.38 -13.63 -21.39
CA ASN A 80 -2.78 -12.49 -20.55
C ASN A 80 -1.68 -12.10 -19.55
N SER A 81 -1.07 -13.10 -18.89
CA SER A 81 0.01 -12.90 -17.94
C SER A 81 1.28 -12.37 -18.61
N ASP A 82 1.60 -12.85 -19.81
CA ASP A 82 2.73 -12.35 -20.61
C ASP A 82 2.53 -10.90 -21.07
N THR A 83 1.28 -10.52 -21.34
CA THR A 83 0.93 -9.12 -21.63
C THR A 83 1.20 -8.22 -20.41
N GLN A 84 0.82 -8.65 -19.21
CA GLN A 84 1.12 -7.90 -17.97
C GLN A 84 2.61 -7.91 -17.60
N LEU A 85 3.35 -8.97 -17.93
CA LEU A 85 4.80 -8.99 -17.79
C LEU A 85 5.47 -7.91 -18.65
N LYS A 86 5.01 -7.70 -19.89
CA LYS A 86 5.50 -6.61 -20.75
C LYS A 86 5.20 -5.24 -20.16
N GLN A 87 4.00 -5.05 -19.59
CA GLN A 87 3.63 -3.80 -18.91
C GLN A 87 4.51 -3.53 -17.68
N LEU A 88 4.80 -4.57 -16.88
CA LEU A 88 5.74 -4.47 -15.76
C LEU A 88 7.14 -4.07 -16.23
N GLN A 89 7.65 -4.69 -17.31
CA GLN A 89 8.95 -4.34 -17.88
C GLN A 89 9.00 -2.88 -18.34
N GLN A 90 7.95 -2.38 -18.99
CA GLN A 90 7.84 -0.98 -19.39
C GLN A 90 7.85 -0.04 -18.17
N ALA A 91 7.08 -0.35 -17.13
CA ALA A 91 7.06 0.43 -15.90
C ALA A 91 8.44 0.46 -15.20
N LEU A 92 9.17 -0.65 -15.21
CA LEU A 92 10.54 -0.73 -14.67
C LEU A 92 11.54 0.11 -15.47
N ASN A 93 11.47 0.08 -16.80
CA ASN A 93 12.32 0.91 -17.65
C ASN A 93 12.08 2.40 -17.40
N ASN A 94 10.82 2.80 -17.18
CA ASN A 94 10.47 4.18 -16.85
C ASN A 94 10.93 4.60 -15.44
N LEU A 95 11.02 3.66 -14.51
CA LEU A 95 11.49 3.91 -13.14
C LEU A 95 13.02 4.07 -13.06
N LEU A 96 13.77 3.38 -13.92
CA LEU A 96 15.23 3.33 -13.91
C LEU A 96 15.82 4.17 -15.06
N PRO A 97 15.81 5.52 -15.00
CA PRO A 97 16.43 6.33 -16.05
C PRO A 97 17.95 6.08 -16.10
N GLU A 98 18.53 6.19 -17.30
CA GLU A 98 19.95 5.95 -17.60
C GLU A 98 20.93 6.81 -16.77
N GLN A 99 20.45 7.89 -16.11
CA GLN A 99 21.27 8.83 -15.34
C GLN A 99 21.30 8.61 -13.82
N GLY A 100 20.87 7.43 -13.34
CA GLY A 100 21.38 6.88 -12.08
C GLY A 100 20.33 6.49 -11.04
N LEU A 101 20.62 5.38 -10.36
CA LEU A 101 19.92 4.80 -9.19
C LEU A 101 19.92 5.71 -7.94
N GLN A 102 20.19 7.00 -8.08
CA GLN A 102 20.27 7.90 -6.95
C GLN A 102 18.88 7.95 -6.29
N HIS A 103 18.83 7.64 -4.99
CA HIS A 103 17.66 7.70 -4.11
C HIS A 103 16.70 6.49 -4.03
N LEU A 104 16.99 5.32 -4.62
CA LEU A 104 16.20 4.10 -4.37
C LEU A 104 16.73 3.27 -3.17
N PRO A 105 15.90 2.90 -2.17
CA PRO A 105 16.38 2.17 -1.01
C PRO A 105 16.86 0.74 -1.34
N ALA A 106 18.03 0.37 -0.81
CA ALA A 106 18.65 -0.93 -1.09
C ALA A 106 17.75 -2.13 -0.72
N ARG A 107 16.90 -1.99 0.31
CA ARG A 107 15.93 -3.03 0.69
C ARG A 107 14.87 -3.25 -0.38
N TRP A 108 14.38 -2.18 -1.00
CA TRP A 108 13.41 -2.25 -2.08
C TRP A 108 14.01 -2.91 -3.32
N LEU A 109 15.23 -2.50 -3.71
CA LEU A 109 15.95 -3.11 -4.84
C LEU A 109 16.18 -4.62 -4.65
N ARG A 110 16.50 -5.08 -3.44
CA ARG A 110 16.61 -6.51 -3.14
C ARG A 110 15.28 -7.26 -3.27
N ARG A 111 14.16 -6.66 -2.82
CA ARG A 111 12.82 -7.26 -2.98
C ARG A 111 12.43 -7.35 -4.45
N LEU A 112 12.68 -6.28 -5.20
CA LEU A 112 12.44 -6.27 -6.64
C LEU A 112 13.28 -7.33 -7.35
N GLY A 113 14.59 -7.41 -7.06
CA GLY A 113 15.47 -8.43 -7.65
C GLY A 113 15.00 -9.86 -7.37
N TYR A 114 14.55 -10.15 -6.15
CA TYR A 114 13.97 -11.46 -5.81
C TYR A 114 12.67 -11.75 -6.57
N ALA A 115 11.80 -10.75 -6.73
CA ALA A 115 10.57 -10.90 -7.50
C ALA A 115 10.86 -11.14 -8.99
N LEU A 116 11.77 -10.37 -9.59
CA LEU A 116 12.18 -10.54 -10.98
C LEU A 116 12.80 -11.93 -11.22
N HIS A 117 13.69 -12.37 -10.33
CA HIS A 117 14.26 -13.72 -10.42
C HIS A 117 13.19 -14.82 -10.31
N SER A 118 12.14 -14.60 -9.50
CA SER A 118 11.01 -15.53 -9.41
C SER A 118 10.20 -15.57 -10.71
N LEU A 119 10.03 -14.42 -11.38
CA LEU A 119 9.35 -14.32 -12.68
C LEU A 119 10.13 -15.00 -13.82
N GLU A 120 11.46 -14.98 -13.79
CA GLU A 120 12.31 -15.68 -14.78
C GLU A 120 12.05 -17.20 -14.81
N ARG A 121 11.57 -17.77 -13.70
CA ARG A 121 11.26 -19.20 -13.59
C ARG A 121 9.87 -19.56 -14.12
N LEU A 122 9.03 -18.57 -14.45
CA LEU A 122 7.65 -18.79 -14.87
C LEU A 122 7.51 -19.65 -16.14
N PRO A 123 8.34 -19.48 -17.20
CA PRO A 123 8.25 -20.34 -18.39
C PRO A 123 8.52 -21.81 -18.07
N GLN A 124 9.50 -22.09 -17.20
CA GLN A 124 9.81 -23.46 -16.78
C GLN A 124 8.66 -24.06 -15.96
N LEU A 125 8.08 -23.28 -15.03
CA LEU A 125 6.91 -23.69 -14.26
C LEU A 125 5.74 -24.08 -15.19
N ARG A 126 5.45 -23.26 -16.20
CA ARG A 126 4.40 -23.53 -17.20
C ARG A 126 4.69 -24.80 -18.01
N ALA A 127 5.93 -24.99 -18.45
CA ALA A 127 6.33 -26.20 -19.18
C ALA A 127 6.15 -27.46 -18.33
N ASP A 128 6.53 -27.41 -17.05
CA ASP A 128 6.37 -28.54 -16.13
C ASP A 128 4.89 -28.82 -15.81
N ILE A 129 4.04 -27.78 -15.74
CA ILE A 129 2.58 -27.92 -15.62
C ILE A 129 1.98 -28.56 -16.88
N GLN A 130 2.33 -28.04 -18.06
CA GLN A 130 1.82 -28.54 -19.35
C GLN A 130 2.13 -30.02 -19.55
N GLN A 131 3.32 -30.44 -19.14
CA GLN A 131 3.80 -31.82 -19.24
C GLN A 131 3.39 -32.67 -18.03
N GLN A 132 2.59 -32.13 -17.11
CA GLN A 132 2.11 -32.78 -15.89
C GLN A 132 3.23 -33.38 -15.02
N ARG A 133 4.41 -32.75 -15.01
CA ARG A 133 5.55 -33.17 -14.19
C ARG A 133 5.44 -32.74 -12.73
N LEU A 134 4.55 -31.79 -12.44
CA LEU A 134 4.31 -31.25 -11.11
C LEU A 134 2.98 -31.73 -10.55
N HIS A 135 2.98 -32.08 -9.27
CA HIS A 135 1.74 -32.27 -8.52
C HIS A 135 1.07 -30.92 -8.22
N THR A 136 -0.26 -30.95 -8.08
CA THR A 136 -1.10 -29.79 -7.78
C THR A 136 -0.59 -28.94 -6.61
N SER A 137 -0.18 -29.57 -5.51
CA SER A 137 0.34 -28.88 -4.32
C SER A 137 1.65 -28.14 -4.59
N ALA A 138 2.53 -28.70 -5.42
CA ALA A 138 3.80 -28.08 -5.81
C ALA A 138 3.56 -26.86 -6.71
N ALA A 139 2.63 -26.96 -7.67
CA ALA A 139 2.25 -25.84 -8.52
C ALA A 139 1.63 -24.68 -7.70
N ILE A 140 0.69 -24.99 -6.79
CA ILE A 140 0.10 -24.00 -5.88
C ILE A 140 1.19 -23.30 -5.07
N LYS A 141 2.14 -24.05 -4.50
CA LYS A 141 3.25 -23.48 -3.73
C LYS A 141 4.11 -22.54 -4.58
N ALA A 142 4.52 -22.97 -5.77
CA ALA A 142 5.38 -22.18 -6.66
C ALA A 142 4.74 -20.83 -7.04
N TYR A 143 3.47 -20.83 -7.47
CA TYR A 143 2.75 -19.58 -7.76
C TYR A 143 2.56 -18.72 -6.51
N SER A 144 2.27 -19.32 -5.35
CA SER A 144 2.04 -18.56 -4.11
C SER A 144 3.33 -17.88 -3.62
N GLU A 145 4.50 -18.52 -3.76
CA GLU A 145 5.80 -17.92 -3.46
C GLU A 145 6.11 -16.74 -4.40
N LEU A 146 5.80 -16.90 -5.69
CA LEU A 146 5.95 -15.85 -6.69
C LEU A 146 5.02 -14.66 -6.39
N VAL A 147 3.74 -14.90 -6.11
CA VAL A 147 2.78 -13.85 -5.68
C VAL A 147 3.27 -13.14 -4.42
N GLN A 148 3.79 -13.87 -3.43
CA GLN A 148 4.32 -13.28 -2.20
C GLN A 148 5.54 -12.37 -2.46
N SER A 149 6.40 -12.74 -3.43
CA SER A 149 7.54 -11.94 -3.83
C SER A 149 7.14 -10.57 -4.38
N LEU A 150 6.06 -10.53 -5.18
CA LEU A 150 5.49 -9.31 -5.75
C LEU A 150 4.82 -8.45 -4.67
N LEU A 151 4.02 -9.06 -3.79
CA LEU A 151 3.41 -8.37 -2.65
C LEU A 151 4.45 -7.70 -1.75
N ALA A 152 5.60 -8.34 -1.56
CA ALA A 152 6.68 -7.77 -0.76
C ALA A 152 7.26 -6.47 -1.34
N VAL A 153 7.22 -6.30 -2.68
CA VAL A 153 7.63 -5.04 -3.32
C VAL A 153 6.62 -3.94 -3.01
N ILE A 154 5.32 -4.21 -3.14
CA ILE A 154 4.25 -3.25 -2.83
C ILE A 154 4.33 -2.79 -1.36
N PHE A 155 4.49 -3.74 -0.44
CA PHE A 155 4.64 -3.41 0.98
C PHE A 155 5.86 -2.54 1.27
N GLU A 156 6.99 -2.86 0.64
CA GLU A 156 8.21 -2.09 0.81
C GLU A 156 8.05 -0.66 0.29
N THR A 157 7.37 -0.49 -0.86
CA THR A 157 7.00 0.83 -1.39
C THR A 157 6.16 1.63 -0.39
N ALA A 158 5.15 1.00 0.22
CA ALA A 158 4.29 1.64 1.21
C ALA A 158 5.07 2.17 2.43
N SER A 159 6.15 1.48 2.82
CA SER A 159 6.97 1.86 3.97
C SER A 159 7.97 2.99 3.70
N GLN A 160 8.21 3.31 2.42
CA GLN A 160 9.25 4.24 2.00
C GLN A 160 8.72 5.54 1.42
N THR A 161 7.45 5.57 1.00
CA THR A 161 6.83 6.78 0.49
C THR A 161 6.67 7.82 1.60
N SER A 162 7.01 9.07 1.29
CA SER A 162 6.72 10.22 2.14
C SER A 162 5.27 10.71 1.99
N ASN A 163 4.53 10.25 0.99
CA ASN A 163 3.15 10.64 0.76
C ASN A 163 2.19 9.74 1.58
N GLU A 164 1.51 10.31 2.56
CA GLU A 164 0.60 9.56 3.44
C GLU A 164 -0.58 8.94 2.69
N ALA A 165 -1.23 9.69 1.80
CA ALA A 165 -2.35 9.19 1.02
C ALA A 165 -1.94 7.97 0.18
N MET A 166 -0.71 7.99 -0.38
CA MET A 166 -0.12 6.84 -1.04
C MET A 166 0.09 5.68 -0.08
N ALA A 167 0.74 5.92 1.06
CA ALA A 167 1.02 4.88 2.04
C ALA A 167 -0.26 4.16 2.48
N ARG A 168 -1.33 4.93 2.77
CA ARG A 168 -2.64 4.40 3.16
C ARG A 168 -3.23 3.49 2.08
N ILE A 169 -3.28 3.96 0.82
CA ILE A 169 -3.80 3.15 -0.29
C ILE A 169 -2.95 1.90 -0.49
N LEU A 170 -1.62 2.01 -0.46
CA LEU A 170 -0.73 0.86 -0.64
C LEU A 170 -0.86 -0.17 0.48
N VAL A 171 -1.06 0.26 1.73
CA VAL A 171 -1.33 -0.63 2.86
C VAL A 171 -2.68 -1.33 2.68
N ALA A 172 -3.72 -0.60 2.28
CA ALA A 172 -5.03 -1.17 1.99
C ALA A 172 -4.95 -2.20 0.83
N MET A 173 -4.29 -1.83 -0.27
CA MET A 173 -4.05 -2.69 -1.43
C MET A 173 -3.29 -3.96 -1.06
N PHE A 174 -2.17 -3.85 -0.35
CA PHE A 174 -1.38 -5.00 0.10
C PHE A 174 -2.23 -5.97 0.93
N ASN A 175 -2.97 -5.45 1.92
CA ASN A 175 -3.77 -6.29 2.81
C ASN A 175 -4.96 -6.93 2.09
N LEU A 176 -5.63 -6.20 1.19
CA LEU A 176 -6.70 -6.75 0.36
C LEU A 176 -6.20 -7.86 -0.55
N MET A 177 -5.10 -7.63 -1.28
CA MET A 177 -4.50 -8.62 -2.16
C MET A 177 -3.98 -9.84 -1.40
N GLN A 178 -3.38 -9.63 -0.23
CA GLN A 178 -2.93 -10.73 0.63
C GLN A 178 -4.11 -11.54 1.17
N GLY A 179 -5.21 -10.88 1.58
CA GLY A 179 -6.45 -11.53 1.98
C GLY A 179 -7.06 -12.34 0.84
N LYS A 180 -7.11 -11.76 -0.38
CA LYS A 180 -7.57 -12.43 -1.60
C LYS A 180 -6.72 -13.65 -1.94
N GLU A 181 -5.40 -13.54 -1.79
CA GLU A 181 -4.45 -14.65 -1.97
C GLU A 181 -4.74 -15.81 -1.01
N LEU A 182 -4.96 -15.49 0.26
CA LEU A 182 -5.30 -16.48 1.30
C LEU A 182 -6.69 -17.10 1.07
N ALA A 183 -7.67 -16.32 0.61
CA ALA A 183 -8.99 -16.81 0.21
C ALA A 183 -8.89 -17.77 -0.99
N GLY A 184 -7.98 -17.50 -1.94
CA GLY A 184 -7.67 -18.42 -3.04
C GLY A 184 -7.08 -19.75 -2.56
N GLN A 185 -6.23 -19.72 -1.53
CA GLN A 185 -5.70 -20.93 -0.88
C GLN A 185 -6.79 -21.67 -0.08
N GLU A 186 -7.68 -20.94 0.61
CA GLU A 186 -8.84 -21.53 1.30
C GLU A 186 -9.73 -22.29 0.30
N ARG A 187 -10.05 -21.67 -0.84
CA ARG A 187 -10.80 -22.32 -1.93
C ARG A 187 -10.16 -23.63 -2.35
N ALA A 188 -8.85 -23.64 -2.60
CA ALA A 188 -8.13 -24.83 -3.04
C ALA A 188 -8.11 -25.94 -1.98
N CYS A 189 -7.86 -25.59 -0.71
CA CYS A 189 -7.87 -26.55 0.40
C CYS A 189 -9.27 -27.13 0.61
N GLY A 190 -10.31 -26.30 0.57
CA GLY A 190 -11.70 -26.73 0.70
C GLY A 190 -12.14 -27.63 -0.45
N ALA A 191 -11.79 -27.29 -1.70
CA ALA A 191 -12.10 -28.11 -2.86
C ALA A 191 -11.45 -29.50 -2.76
N ALA A 192 -10.18 -29.57 -2.32
CA ALA A 192 -9.50 -30.84 -2.09
C ALA A 192 -10.21 -31.69 -1.02
N GLY A 193 -10.59 -31.07 0.12
CA GLY A 193 -11.29 -31.78 1.19
C GLY A 193 -12.69 -32.27 0.81
N PHE A 194 -13.46 -31.45 0.07
CA PHE A 194 -14.78 -31.86 -0.44
C PHE A 194 -14.67 -32.97 -1.49
N ALA A 195 -13.70 -32.89 -2.41
CA ALA A 195 -13.46 -33.94 -3.41
C ALA A 195 -13.05 -35.27 -2.74
N ALA A 196 -12.22 -35.21 -1.69
CA ALA A 196 -11.84 -36.37 -0.89
C ALA A 196 -12.95 -36.84 0.08
N ARG A 197 -14.04 -36.07 0.23
CA ARG A 197 -15.10 -36.24 1.24
C ARG A 197 -14.57 -36.37 2.66
N GLN A 198 -13.42 -35.79 2.92
CA GLN A 198 -12.71 -35.90 4.19
C GLN A 198 -11.95 -34.61 4.49
N PHE A 199 -12.18 -34.11 5.70
CA PHE A 199 -11.39 -33.05 6.30
C PHE A 199 -10.67 -33.65 7.51
N ASP A 200 -9.42 -34.07 7.32
CA ASP A 200 -8.59 -34.54 8.42
C ASP A 200 -8.22 -33.37 9.37
N PRO A 201 -7.73 -33.64 10.59
CA PRO A 201 -7.39 -32.59 11.55
C PRO A 201 -6.36 -31.59 11.02
N ALA A 202 -5.38 -32.04 10.22
CA ALA A 202 -4.33 -31.17 9.69
C ALA A 202 -4.87 -30.19 8.63
N LEU A 203 -5.76 -30.66 7.75
CA LEU A 203 -6.44 -29.84 6.75
C LEU A 203 -7.38 -28.83 7.42
N ARG A 204 -8.09 -29.23 8.49
CA ARG A 204 -8.94 -28.30 9.26
C ARG A 204 -8.13 -27.23 9.96
N GLU A 205 -7.01 -27.59 10.59
CA GLU A 205 -6.10 -26.63 11.21
C GLU A 205 -5.55 -25.66 10.15
N ARG A 206 -5.12 -26.19 9.00
CA ARG A 206 -4.63 -25.37 7.88
C ARG A 206 -5.69 -24.38 7.39
N ILE A 207 -6.92 -24.84 7.20
CA ILE A 207 -8.02 -23.95 6.78
C ILE A 207 -8.27 -22.91 7.87
N THR A 208 -8.38 -23.29 9.15
CA THR A 208 -8.54 -22.34 10.28
C THR A 208 -7.47 -21.25 10.28
N GLN A 209 -6.19 -21.61 10.08
CA GLN A 209 -5.10 -20.63 9.96
C GLN A 209 -5.27 -19.69 8.76
N LEU A 210 -5.79 -20.19 7.63
CA LEU A 210 -6.07 -19.34 6.46
C LEU A 210 -7.24 -18.38 6.73
N ILE A 211 -8.25 -18.82 7.46
CA ILE A 211 -9.39 -18.00 7.89
C ILE A 211 -8.89 -16.86 8.78
N ASP A 212 -8.16 -17.17 9.85
CA ASP A 212 -7.67 -16.16 10.81
C ASP A 212 -6.75 -15.12 10.15
N ARG A 213 -5.91 -15.57 9.21
CA ARG A 213 -5.02 -14.67 8.47
C ARG A 213 -5.78 -13.76 7.50
N GLN A 214 -6.84 -14.26 6.87
CA GLN A 214 -7.72 -13.42 6.05
C GLN A 214 -8.37 -12.34 6.90
N ASP A 215 -8.94 -12.71 8.05
CA ASP A 215 -9.65 -11.77 8.91
C ASP A 215 -8.72 -10.64 9.39
N ARG A 216 -7.47 -10.96 9.75
CA ARG A 216 -6.45 -9.95 10.06
C ARG A 216 -6.16 -9.03 8.87
N CYS A 217 -5.98 -9.58 7.68
CA CYS A 217 -5.75 -8.80 6.47
C CYS A 217 -6.92 -7.85 6.18
N PHE A 218 -8.16 -8.36 6.18
CA PHE A 218 -9.33 -7.55 5.87
C PHE A 218 -9.63 -6.50 6.94
N HIS A 219 -9.34 -6.79 8.21
CA HIS A 219 -9.41 -5.80 9.27
C HIS A 219 -8.45 -4.63 9.05
N ILE A 220 -7.17 -4.93 8.74
CA ILE A 220 -6.19 -3.88 8.42
C ILE A 220 -6.59 -3.15 7.14
N PHE A 221 -7.08 -3.85 6.11
CA PHE A 221 -7.61 -3.17 4.92
C PHE A 221 -8.69 -2.15 5.29
N CYS A 222 -9.65 -2.50 6.16
CA CYS A 222 -10.72 -1.59 6.58
C CYS A 222 -10.19 -0.37 7.35
N ASP A 223 -9.11 -0.51 8.12
CA ASP A 223 -8.49 0.61 8.85
C ASP A 223 -7.87 1.67 7.91
N TYR A 224 -7.49 1.29 6.68
CA TYR A 224 -6.73 2.15 5.76
C TYR A 224 -7.45 2.47 4.44
N ALA A 225 -8.52 1.74 4.12
CA ALA A 225 -9.29 1.92 2.90
C ALA A 225 -10.05 3.25 2.90
N ASN A 226 -10.23 3.82 1.71
CA ASN A 226 -11.09 4.99 1.50
C ASN A 226 -12.58 4.57 1.46
N ASP A 227 -13.47 5.54 1.61
CA ASP A 227 -14.93 5.33 1.67
C ASP A 227 -15.47 4.55 0.48
N GLU A 228 -14.98 4.83 -0.74
CA GLU A 228 -15.40 4.13 -1.96
C GLU A 228 -15.07 2.63 -1.91
N ALA A 229 -13.86 2.28 -1.46
CA ALA A 229 -13.46 0.89 -1.28
C ALA A 229 -14.21 0.22 -0.12
N LEU A 230 -14.51 0.94 0.97
CA LEU A 230 -15.31 0.43 2.09
C LEU A 230 -16.76 0.15 1.68
N GLN A 231 -17.35 0.98 0.82
CA GLN A 231 -18.68 0.74 0.25
C GLN A 231 -18.70 -0.48 -0.66
N ALA A 232 -17.66 -0.68 -1.47
CA ALA A 232 -17.52 -1.89 -2.27
C ALA A 232 -17.30 -3.12 -1.39
N TRP A 233 -16.50 -3.00 -0.33
CA TRP A 233 -16.32 -4.05 0.67
C TRP A 233 -17.64 -4.45 1.37
N ALA A 234 -18.48 -3.47 1.73
CA ALA A 234 -19.80 -3.76 2.29
C ALA A 234 -20.68 -4.59 1.33
N ARG A 235 -20.58 -4.33 0.02
CA ARG A 235 -21.25 -5.15 -1.01
C ARG A 235 -20.70 -6.57 -1.07
N VAL A 236 -19.40 -6.78 -0.85
CA VAL A 236 -18.82 -8.13 -0.74
C VAL A 236 -19.45 -8.89 0.44
N LEU A 237 -19.58 -8.26 1.60
CA LEU A 237 -20.16 -8.87 2.81
C LEU A 237 -21.66 -9.16 2.68
N GLN A 238 -22.35 -8.50 1.75
CA GLN A 238 -23.78 -8.67 1.50
C GLN A 238 -24.06 -9.44 0.21
N GLY A 239 -23.04 -10.00 -0.44
CA GLY A 239 -23.20 -10.73 -1.70
C GLY A 239 -24.02 -12.01 -1.54
N ASP A 240 -24.74 -12.39 -2.59
CA ASP A 240 -25.62 -13.56 -2.60
C ASP A 240 -24.91 -14.88 -2.22
N PHE A 241 -23.60 -14.96 -2.46
CA PHE A 241 -22.76 -16.11 -2.10
C PHE A 241 -22.47 -16.24 -0.61
N GLN A 242 -22.62 -15.16 0.18
CA GLN A 242 -22.05 -15.08 1.54
C GLN A 242 -22.67 -16.09 2.52
N LEU A 243 -24.00 -16.22 2.50
CA LEU A 243 -24.72 -17.14 3.41
C LEU A 243 -24.29 -18.59 3.17
N GLU A 244 -24.25 -19.02 1.91
CA GLU A 244 -23.84 -20.37 1.54
C GLU A 244 -22.35 -20.59 1.80
N PHE A 245 -21.50 -19.60 1.50
CA PHE A 245 -20.08 -19.64 1.81
C PHE A 245 -19.83 -19.90 3.30
N GLU A 246 -20.47 -19.14 4.20
CA GLU A 246 -20.33 -19.33 5.64
C GLU A 246 -20.88 -20.68 6.12
N ARG A 247 -22.00 -21.14 5.54
CA ARG A 247 -22.57 -22.45 5.84
C ARG A 247 -21.59 -23.57 5.51
N LEU A 248 -20.99 -23.53 4.33
CA LEU A 248 -19.98 -24.50 3.89
C LEU A 248 -18.70 -24.39 4.72
N ARG A 249 -18.26 -23.17 5.07
CA ARG A 249 -17.09 -22.96 5.94
C ARG A 249 -17.29 -23.59 7.32
N ARG A 250 -18.48 -23.44 7.93
CA ARG A 250 -18.82 -24.12 9.19
C ARG A 250 -18.79 -25.63 9.03
N LEU A 251 -19.38 -26.14 7.94
CA LEU A 251 -19.37 -27.57 7.63
C LEU A 251 -17.93 -28.12 7.53
N VAL A 252 -17.01 -27.43 6.85
CA VAL A 252 -15.58 -27.80 6.77
C VAL A 252 -14.95 -27.94 8.16
N LEU A 253 -15.28 -27.03 9.09
CA LEU A 253 -14.67 -26.99 10.42
C LEU A 253 -15.28 -28.00 11.40
N THR A 254 -16.58 -28.33 11.25
CA THR A 254 -17.31 -29.13 12.24
C THR A 254 -17.75 -30.50 11.75
N ALA A 255 -17.67 -30.80 10.46
CA ALA A 255 -18.26 -32.02 9.91
C ALA A 255 -17.61 -33.31 10.44
N SER A 256 -18.47 -34.28 10.74
CA SER A 256 -18.13 -35.70 10.85
C SER A 256 -18.11 -36.33 9.44
N PRO A 257 -17.38 -37.44 9.20
CA PRO A 257 -17.45 -38.18 7.94
C PRO A 257 -18.89 -38.52 7.49
N ALA A 258 -19.82 -38.74 8.43
CA ALA A 258 -21.22 -39.02 8.14
C ALA A 258 -21.99 -37.82 7.55
N SER A 259 -21.61 -36.58 7.91
CA SER A 259 -22.22 -35.35 7.39
C SER A 259 -21.75 -34.96 5.98
N MET A 260 -20.81 -35.71 5.39
CA MET A 260 -20.24 -35.49 4.05
C MET A 260 -20.88 -36.37 2.96
N ALA A 261 -22.00 -37.03 3.26
CA ALA A 261 -22.69 -37.93 2.34
C ALA A 261 -23.56 -37.21 1.28
N VAL A 262 -23.77 -35.89 1.39
CA VAL A 262 -24.57 -35.11 0.45
C VAL A 262 -23.76 -34.80 -0.82
N GLU A 263 -24.42 -34.87 -1.97
CA GLU A 263 -23.83 -34.65 -3.29
C GLU A 263 -23.54 -33.14 -3.55
N GLU A 264 -22.48 -32.86 -4.32
CA GLU A 264 -22.12 -31.56 -4.93
C GLU A 264 -21.58 -30.43 -4.03
N TYR A 265 -21.08 -30.70 -2.82
CA TYR A 265 -20.46 -29.65 -2.00
C TYR A 265 -19.19 -29.04 -2.62
N ASP A 266 -18.42 -29.84 -3.36
CA ASP A 266 -17.22 -29.40 -4.07
C ASP A 266 -17.53 -28.30 -5.11
N ILE A 267 -18.58 -28.51 -5.91
CA ILE A 267 -19.05 -27.57 -6.93
C ILE A 267 -19.57 -26.30 -6.27
N ARG A 268 -20.46 -26.43 -5.27
CA ARG A 268 -21.04 -25.29 -4.54
C ARG A 268 -19.97 -24.44 -3.86
N TRP A 269 -19.01 -25.09 -3.19
CA TRP A 269 -17.88 -24.44 -2.56
C TRP A 269 -17.04 -23.66 -3.57
N PHE A 270 -16.71 -24.29 -4.70
CA PHE A 270 -15.94 -23.66 -5.76
C PHE A 270 -16.64 -22.41 -6.30
N HIS A 271 -17.96 -22.49 -6.57
CA HIS A 271 -18.74 -21.34 -7.03
C HIS A 271 -18.77 -20.21 -6.00
N CYS A 272 -19.10 -20.49 -4.74
CA CYS A 272 -19.17 -19.46 -3.70
C CYS A 272 -17.81 -18.77 -3.49
N CYS A 273 -16.73 -19.54 -3.43
CA CYS A 273 -15.39 -18.98 -3.28
C CYS A 273 -14.97 -18.16 -4.50
N SER A 274 -15.33 -18.58 -5.71
CA SER A 274 -14.98 -17.84 -6.93
C SER A 274 -15.74 -16.52 -7.00
N ALA A 275 -17.05 -16.53 -6.73
CA ALA A 275 -17.85 -15.31 -6.62
C ALA A 275 -17.32 -14.34 -5.56
N ARG A 276 -16.86 -14.86 -4.42
CA ARG A 276 -16.19 -14.04 -3.38
C ARG A 276 -14.89 -13.43 -3.90
N LEU A 277 -14.04 -14.20 -4.58
CA LEU A 277 -12.78 -13.71 -5.14
C LEU A 277 -13.00 -12.63 -6.22
N ASP A 278 -14.03 -12.79 -7.06
CA ASP A 278 -14.41 -11.81 -8.08
C ASP A 278 -14.89 -10.51 -7.42
N ALA A 279 -15.72 -10.61 -6.37
CA ALA A 279 -16.16 -9.47 -5.59
C ALA A 279 -14.99 -8.75 -4.89
N LEU A 280 -14.01 -9.49 -4.36
CA LEU A 280 -12.77 -8.92 -3.82
C LEU A 280 -11.93 -8.20 -4.89
N LYS A 281 -11.89 -8.74 -6.13
CA LYS A 281 -11.17 -8.08 -7.23
C LYS A 281 -11.80 -6.73 -7.58
N GLN A 282 -13.13 -6.58 -7.52
CA GLN A 282 -13.78 -5.29 -7.73
C GLN A 282 -13.33 -4.23 -6.70
N VAL A 283 -13.14 -4.63 -5.44
CA VAL A 283 -12.59 -3.72 -4.41
C VAL A 283 -11.13 -3.34 -4.73
N GLU A 284 -10.34 -4.28 -5.22
CA GLU A 284 -8.96 -4.05 -5.63
C GLU A 284 -8.86 -3.07 -6.81
N GLU A 285 -9.74 -3.20 -7.81
CA GLU A 285 -9.82 -2.31 -8.97
C GLU A 285 -10.16 -0.86 -8.58
N ILE A 286 -10.98 -0.66 -7.54
CA ILE A 286 -11.27 0.67 -6.99
C ILE A 286 -9.99 1.29 -6.39
N LEU A 287 -9.23 0.53 -5.61
CA LEU A 287 -7.97 1.03 -5.04
C LEU A 287 -6.93 1.32 -6.14
N GLU A 288 -6.83 0.45 -7.14
CA GLU A 288 -5.96 0.63 -8.31
C GLU A 288 -6.32 1.89 -9.09
N THR A 289 -7.63 2.10 -9.33
CA THR A 289 -8.14 3.29 -10.02
C THR A 289 -7.84 4.55 -9.22
N ARG A 290 -7.99 4.50 -7.89
CA ARG A 290 -7.66 5.64 -7.02
C ARG A 290 -6.16 5.97 -7.06
N LEU A 291 -5.29 4.97 -7.00
CA LEU A 291 -3.85 5.16 -7.12
C LEU A 291 -3.47 5.75 -8.49
N LEU A 292 -4.11 5.28 -9.56
CA LEU A 292 -3.92 5.80 -10.91
C LEU A 292 -4.35 7.28 -11.02
N GLN A 293 -5.52 7.64 -10.45
CA GLN A 293 -5.98 9.03 -10.42
C GLN A 293 -4.98 9.94 -9.69
N MET A 294 -4.43 9.50 -8.56
CA MET A 294 -3.40 10.26 -7.85
C MET A 294 -2.13 10.42 -8.68
N ALA A 295 -1.68 9.37 -9.36
CA ALA A 295 -0.53 9.43 -10.25
C ALA A 295 -0.76 10.40 -11.43
N GLN A 296 -1.96 10.41 -12.00
CA GLN A 296 -2.35 11.34 -13.07
C GLN A 296 -2.41 12.79 -12.58
N GLN A 297 -2.95 13.02 -11.39
CA GLN A 297 -2.96 14.35 -10.76
C GLN A 297 -1.54 14.86 -10.51
N ALA A 298 -0.63 14.01 -10.04
CA ALA A 298 0.78 14.37 -9.89
C ALA A 298 1.42 14.76 -11.23
N LEU A 299 1.12 14.03 -12.32
CA LEU A 299 1.61 14.39 -13.66
C LEU A 299 1.07 15.73 -14.16
N LEU A 300 -0.17 16.08 -13.85
CA LEU A 300 -0.73 17.40 -14.18
C LEU A 300 -0.01 18.50 -13.40
N GLN A 301 0.20 18.30 -12.09
CA GLN A 301 0.95 19.26 -11.25
C GLN A 301 2.38 19.47 -11.75
N ILE A 302 3.07 18.39 -12.15
CA ILE A 302 4.40 18.48 -12.77
C ILE A 302 4.36 19.39 -14.00
N ARG A 303 3.38 19.19 -14.90
CA ARG A 303 3.25 20.00 -16.12
C ARG A 303 3.00 21.47 -15.81
N GLU A 304 2.12 21.77 -14.87
CA GLU A 304 1.82 23.14 -14.42
C GLU A 304 3.06 23.81 -13.82
N LEU A 305 3.77 23.10 -12.94
CA LEU A 305 5.00 23.59 -12.31
C LEU A 305 6.13 23.79 -13.34
N SER A 306 6.31 22.90 -14.30
CA SER A 306 7.30 23.08 -15.36
C SER A 306 6.96 24.23 -16.32
N ALA A 307 5.68 24.44 -16.62
CA ALA A 307 5.24 25.54 -17.50
C ALA A 307 5.45 26.92 -16.87
N ALA A 308 5.33 27.04 -15.55
CA ALA A 308 5.52 28.30 -14.82
C ALA A 308 6.99 28.60 -14.44
N GLU A 309 7.96 27.74 -14.77
CA GLU A 309 9.39 27.98 -14.49
C GLU A 309 9.98 29.27 -15.12
N PRO A 310 9.73 29.61 -16.40
CA PRO A 310 10.34 30.79 -16.99
C PRO A 310 9.82 32.11 -16.40
N GLU A 311 8.52 32.19 -16.07
CA GLU A 311 7.94 33.35 -15.38
C GLU A 311 8.44 33.46 -13.94
N PHE A 312 8.50 32.33 -13.22
CA PHE A 312 9.01 32.27 -11.85
C PHE A 312 10.48 32.74 -11.75
N ASN A 313 11.33 32.27 -12.65
CA ASN A 313 12.74 32.69 -12.68
C ASN A 313 12.88 34.18 -13.06
N HIS A 314 12.03 34.69 -13.95
CA HIS A 314 12.03 36.09 -14.34
C HIS A 314 11.58 37.00 -13.19
N ASP A 315 10.54 36.63 -12.45
CA ASP A 315 10.03 37.41 -11.32
C ASP A 315 11.00 37.41 -10.13
N LEU A 316 11.67 36.28 -9.87
CA LEU A 316 12.74 36.20 -8.87
C LEU A 316 13.94 37.07 -9.25
N GLN A 317 14.35 37.08 -10.51
CA GLN A 317 15.42 37.96 -10.99
C GLN A 317 15.02 39.43 -10.82
N ARG A 318 13.79 39.79 -11.18
CA ARG A 318 13.28 41.16 -11.06
C ARG A 318 13.24 41.62 -9.60
N ALA A 319 12.72 40.79 -8.70
CA ALA A 319 12.68 41.04 -7.26
C ALA A 319 14.08 41.08 -6.61
N ALA A 320 15.10 40.51 -7.25
CA ALA A 320 16.47 40.56 -6.78
C ALA A 320 17.23 41.84 -7.12
N PHE A 321 16.75 42.62 -8.09
CA PHE A 321 17.34 43.91 -8.46
C PHE A 321 16.72 45.11 -7.74
N ASP A 322 15.50 44.97 -7.20
CA ASP A 322 14.87 46.03 -6.40
C ASP A 322 15.32 45.89 -4.94
N ASP A 323 15.87 46.98 -4.37
CA ASP A 323 16.47 47.14 -3.02
C ASP A 323 15.45 46.99 -1.86
N VAL A 324 14.51 46.04 -1.96
CA VAL A 324 13.49 45.79 -0.95
C VAL A 324 14.13 45.00 0.20
N PRO A 325 14.04 45.46 1.47
CA PRO A 325 14.61 44.74 2.60
C PRO A 325 13.98 43.35 2.70
N THR A 326 14.79 42.34 2.38
CA THR A 326 14.45 40.90 2.29
C THR A 326 13.90 40.30 3.60
N PHE A 327 13.82 41.08 4.68
CA PHE A 327 13.29 40.69 5.98
C PHE A 327 11.87 41.21 6.27
N ALA A 328 11.41 42.27 5.58
CA ALA A 328 10.06 42.83 5.78
C ALA A 328 8.95 41.95 5.18
N LEU A 329 9.32 40.96 4.36
CA LEU A 329 8.43 39.99 3.71
C LEU A 329 7.98 38.83 4.63
N TYR A 330 8.35 38.84 5.92
CA TYR A 330 8.05 37.73 6.83
C TYR A 330 6.94 38.01 7.88
N VAL A 331 6.45 39.25 8.09
CA VAL A 331 5.73 39.57 9.35
C VAL A 331 4.28 40.11 9.24
N SER A 332 3.79 40.66 8.13
CA SER A 332 2.44 41.26 8.15
C SER A 332 1.40 40.45 7.37
N HIS A 333 0.78 39.46 8.04
CA HIS A 333 -0.67 39.24 8.05
C HIS A 333 -1.01 38.03 8.92
N SER A 334 -1.05 38.28 10.24
CA SER A 334 -1.93 37.54 11.14
C SER A 334 -3.32 38.15 11.04
N GLU A 335 -4.32 37.38 10.62
CA GLU A 335 -5.73 37.75 10.79
C GLU A 335 -6.07 37.79 12.29
N THR A 336 -6.01 38.99 12.86
CA THR A 336 -6.88 39.43 13.96
C THR A 336 -7.32 40.84 13.63
N ASP A 337 -8.60 40.99 13.27
CA ASP A 337 -9.29 42.28 13.14
C ASP A 337 -9.10 43.13 14.41
N ASP A 338 -8.53 44.33 14.26
CA ASP A 338 -8.73 45.43 15.20
C ASP A 338 -8.92 46.75 14.40
N PRO A 339 -10.13 47.35 14.36
CA PRO A 339 -10.46 48.42 13.41
C PRO A 339 -10.08 49.84 13.87
N PHE A 340 -9.02 50.03 14.67
CA PHE A 340 -8.59 51.40 15.04
C PHE A 340 -7.07 51.54 15.23
N SER A 341 -6.35 51.92 14.17
CA SER A 341 -5.15 52.79 14.25
C SER A 341 -4.83 53.37 12.87
N GLY A 342 -4.60 54.68 12.86
CA GLY A 342 -4.60 55.57 11.69
C GLY A 342 -3.31 55.62 10.85
N PRO A 343 -3.09 56.72 10.10
CA PRO A 343 -2.59 56.70 8.73
C PRO A 343 -1.08 56.91 8.62
N ASP A 344 -0.44 56.17 7.72
CA ASP A 344 0.49 56.70 6.72
C ASP A 344 0.63 55.64 5.61
N ASP A 345 -0.06 55.92 4.51
CA ASP A 345 -0.60 54.95 3.55
C ASP A 345 0.08 55.06 2.16
N ASP A 346 1.38 55.40 2.08
CA ASP A 346 1.99 55.77 0.79
C ASP A 346 3.35 55.12 0.45
N MET A 347 3.72 54.02 1.09
CA MET A 347 4.95 53.25 0.74
C MET A 347 4.78 51.72 0.77
N ALA A 348 3.55 51.20 0.79
CA ALA A 348 3.29 49.75 0.88
C ALA A 348 2.50 49.16 -0.31
N HIS A 349 2.09 49.98 -1.28
CA HIS A 349 1.00 49.59 -2.19
C HIS A 349 1.36 49.08 -3.59
N ASN A 350 2.65 48.83 -3.91
CA ASN A 350 3.02 48.35 -5.26
C ASN A 350 3.83 47.06 -5.32
N LEU A 351 4.06 46.35 -4.21
CA LEU A 351 4.81 45.10 -4.19
C LEU A 351 4.09 44.12 -3.26
N SER A 352 3.52 43.01 -3.76
CA SER A 352 3.39 41.71 -3.04
C SER A 352 2.22 40.75 -3.42
N LYS A 353 1.26 41.04 -4.30
CA LYS A 353 0.10 40.11 -4.48
C LYS A 353 0.41 38.72 -5.07
N PRO A 354 1.13 38.58 -6.20
CA PRO A 354 1.24 37.27 -6.89
C PRO A 354 2.15 36.26 -6.17
N VAL A 355 3.21 36.74 -5.53
CA VAL A 355 4.24 35.89 -4.89
C VAL A 355 3.80 35.43 -3.49
N VAL A 356 2.97 36.22 -2.80
CA VAL A 356 2.42 35.89 -1.48
C VAL A 356 1.35 34.79 -1.58
N GLU A 357 0.46 34.85 -2.57
CA GLU A 357 -0.53 33.78 -2.81
C GLU A 357 0.15 32.42 -3.10
N LEU A 358 1.27 32.43 -3.82
CA LEU A 358 2.03 31.24 -4.19
C LEU A 358 2.72 30.56 -3.00
N ILE A 359 3.31 31.34 -2.09
CA ILE A 359 4.02 30.81 -0.91
C ILE A 359 3.04 30.35 0.18
N GLU A 360 1.91 31.03 0.35
CA GLU A 360 0.86 30.59 1.27
C GLU A 360 0.17 29.30 0.82
N ALA A 361 -0.03 29.13 -0.49
CA ALA A 361 -0.53 27.88 -1.05
C ALA A 361 0.45 26.72 -0.78
N GLN A 362 1.76 26.92 -0.97
CA GLN A 362 2.77 25.88 -0.69
C GLN A 362 2.92 25.57 0.80
N GLY A 363 2.89 26.59 1.67
CA GLY A 363 3.01 26.44 3.12
C GLY A 363 1.80 25.73 3.76
N LYS A 364 0.58 26.04 3.32
CA LYS A 364 -0.64 25.32 3.75
C LYS A 364 -0.61 23.85 3.32
N ARG A 365 -0.11 23.57 2.11
CA ARG A 365 0.03 22.21 1.57
C ARG A 365 1.08 21.40 2.34
N LEU A 366 2.24 21.98 2.64
CA LEU A 366 3.32 21.32 3.40
C LEU A 366 2.96 21.10 4.88
N LYS A 367 2.23 22.03 5.52
CA LYS A 367 1.77 21.87 6.92
C LYS A 367 0.66 20.83 7.08
N SER A 368 -0.28 20.72 6.15
CA SER A 368 -1.29 19.64 6.16
C SER A 368 -0.61 18.28 5.98
N LEU A 369 0.31 18.17 5.00
CA LEU A 369 1.06 16.93 4.77
C LEU A 369 1.94 16.53 5.96
N HIS A 370 2.65 17.46 6.61
CA HIS A 370 3.49 17.14 7.77
C HIS A 370 2.70 16.88 9.06
N GLY A 371 1.62 17.63 9.30
CA GLY A 371 0.79 17.45 10.51
C GLY A 371 0.04 16.11 10.51
N GLU A 372 -0.41 15.66 9.34
CA GLU A 372 -1.04 14.36 9.16
C GLU A 372 0.01 13.23 9.17
N LEU A 373 1.18 13.42 8.53
CA LEU A 373 2.30 12.47 8.56
C LEU A 373 2.84 12.23 9.97
N ASP A 374 3.00 13.26 10.78
CA ASP A 374 3.49 13.11 12.14
C ASP A 374 2.44 12.42 13.02
N ALA A 375 1.15 12.74 12.85
CA ALA A 375 0.06 12.05 13.53
C ALA A 375 -0.02 10.56 13.15
N ALA A 376 0.10 10.22 11.87
CA ALA A 376 0.09 8.85 11.36
C ALA A 376 1.38 8.08 11.73
N ARG A 377 2.54 8.75 11.76
CA ARG A 377 3.79 8.18 12.28
C ARG A 377 3.69 7.88 13.76
N THR A 378 3.08 8.78 14.56
CA THR A 378 2.78 8.46 15.96
C THR A 378 1.83 7.28 16.05
N GLU A 379 0.74 7.22 15.30
CA GLU A 379 -0.21 6.09 15.37
C GLU A 379 0.43 4.75 14.98
N LEU A 380 1.28 4.72 13.95
CA LEU A 380 1.99 3.52 13.52
C LEU A 380 3.09 3.13 14.52
N HIS A 381 3.76 4.10 15.14
CA HIS A 381 4.71 3.86 16.22
C HIS A 381 4.00 3.33 17.48
N GLU A 382 2.87 3.91 17.84
CA GLU A 382 1.98 3.49 18.91
C GLU A 382 1.52 2.04 18.71
N ARG A 383 1.04 1.67 17.51
CA ARG A 383 0.63 0.30 17.17
C ARG A 383 1.80 -0.69 17.25
N LYS A 384 3.01 -0.30 16.82
CA LYS A 384 4.23 -1.11 16.97
C LYS A 384 4.62 -1.34 18.43
N LEU A 385 4.48 -0.33 19.29
CA LEU A 385 4.77 -0.45 20.73
C LEU A 385 3.77 -1.38 21.42
N ILE A 386 2.48 -1.26 21.08
CA ILE A 386 1.43 -2.15 21.57
C ILE A 386 1.67 -3.59 21.11
N ASP A 387 2.01 -3.81 19.83
CA ASP A 387 2.29 -5.16 19.30
C ASP A 387 3.57 -5.77 19.90
N ARG A 388 4.58 -4.95 20.20
CA ARG A 388 5.79 -5.40 20.91
C ARG A 388 5.48 -5.79 22.35
N ALA A 389 4.68 -4.98 23.06
CA ALA A 389 4.25 -5.29 24.43
C ALA A 389 3.36 -6.56 24.47
N LYS A 390 2.45 -6.75 23.50
CA LYS A 390 1.69 -8.00 23.35
C LYS A 390 2.61 -9.21 23.17
N ARG A 391 3.60 -9.12 22.26
CA ARG A 391 4.56 -10.21 22.00
C ARG A 391 5.38 -10.58 23.24
N GLU A 392 5.82 -9.60 24.02
CA GLU A 392 6.52 -9.85 25.29
C GLU A 392 5.62 -10.53 26.33
N LEU A 393 4.36 -10.09 26.46
CA LEU A 393 3.38 -10.73 27.35
C LEU A 393 3.08 -12.17 26.92
N MET A 394 2.99 -12.44 25.61
CA MET A 394 2.83 -13.78 25.07
C MET A 394 4.03 -14.67 25.41
N GLN A 395 5.26 -14.18 25.26
CA GLN A 395 6.47 -14.94 25.55
C GLN A 395 6.67 -15.24 27.04
N ARG A 396 6.50 -14.24 27.90
CA ARG A 396 6.82 -14.37 29.34
C ARG A 396 5.67 -14.93 30.18
N ARG A 397 4.42 -14.65 29.81
CA ARG A 397 3.23 -15.08 30.58
C ARG A 397 2.41 -16.17 29.89
N GLN A 398 2.88 -16.68 28.75
CA GLN A 398 2.22 -17.74 27.97
C GLN A 398 0.73 -17.41 27.67
N MET A 399 0.43 -16.13 27.48
CA MET A 399 -0.90 -15.66 27.16
C MET A 399 -1.13 -15.71 25.66
N THR A 400 -2.38 -15.95 25.24
CA THR A 400 -2.80 -15.77 23.85
C THR A 400 -2.83 -14.29 23.47
N GLU A 401 -2.80 -13.97 22.18
CA GLU A 401 -2.81 -12.58 21.72
C GLU A 401 -4.04 -11.79 22.21
N GLN A 402 -5.20 -12.45 22.22
CA GLN A 402 -6.46 -11.86 22.70
C GLN A 402 -6.40 -11.55 24.21
N GLU A 403 -5.83 -12.45 25.01
CA GLU A 403 -5.64 -12.27 26.45
C GLU A 403 -4.63 -11.16 26.75
N ALA A 404 -3.53 -11.09 26.00
CA ALA A 404 -2.52 -10.03 26.13
C ALA A 404 -3.10 -8.64 25.83
N TYR A 405 -3.93 -8.53 24.80
CA TYR A 405 -4.61 -7.27 24.48
C TYR A 405 -5.66 -6.90 25.53
N ALA A 406 -6.48 -7.85 25.99
CA ALA A 406 -7.46 -7.64 27.05
C ALA A 406 -6.79 -7.21 28.37
N PHE A 407 -5.61 -7.75 28.67
CA PHE A 407 -4.79 -7.39 29.82
C PHE A 407 -4.29 -5.95 29.73
N LEU A 408 -3.68 -5.55 28.61
CA LEU A 408 -3.23 -4.17 28.38
C LEU A 408 -4.39 -3.16 28.47
N ARG A 409 -5.55 -3.51 27.90
CA ARG A 409 -6.76 -2.68 27.95
C ARG A 409 -7.30 -2.52 29.36
N ARG A 410 -7.34 -3.60 30.14
CA ARG A 410 -7.78 -3.56 31.55
C ARG A 410 -6.84 -2.71 32.42
N MET A 411 -5.52 -2.80 32.18
CA MET A 411 -4.54 -1.93 32.86
C MET A 411 -4.70 -0.46 32.48
N ALA A 412 -4.93 -0.14 31.20
CA ALA A 412 -5.19 1.21 30.74
C ALA A 412 -6.44 1.82 31.39
N MET A 413 -7.52 1.03 31.52
CA MET A 413 -8.74 1.46 32.21
C MET A 413 -8.54 1.68 33.72
N ASN A 414 -7.82 0.77 34.39
CA ASN A 414 -7.57 0.89 35.83
C ASN A 414 -6.64 2.06 36.21
N GLN A 415 -5.72 2.43 35.32
CA GLN A 415 -4.76 3.52 35.53
C GLN A 415 -5.19 4.85 34.91
N ASN A 416 -6.31 4.86 34.17
CA ASN A 416 -6.83 6.00 33.41
C ASN A 416 -5.78 6.65 32.49
N ARG A 417 -5.03 5.82 31.76
CA ARG A 417 -3.96 6.24 30.84
C ARG A 417 -4.20 5.67 29.44
N ARG A 418 -3.55 6.26 28.42
CA ARG A 418 -3.64 5.74 27.04
C ARG A 418 -2.98 4.37 26.95
N LEU A 419 -3.48 3.53 26.06
CA LEU A 419 -3.02 2.13 25.89
C LEU A 419 -1.51 2.05 25.59
N VAL A 420 -1.01 3.02 24.84
CA VAL A 420 0.40 3.14 24.44
C VAL A 420 1.31 3.41 25.63
N ASP A 421 0.90 4.29 26.55
CA ASP A 421 1.69 4.61 27.74
C ASP A 421 1.83 3.37 28.64
N VAL A 422 0.77 2.57 28.71
CA VAL A 422 0.77 1.29 29.43
C VAL A 422 1.66 0.26 28.74
N ALA A 423 1.61 0.17 27.40
CA ALA A 423 2.50 -0.70 26.63
C ALA A 423 3.98 -0.32 26.84
N ASN A 424 4.32 0.97 26.85
CA ASN A 424 5.66 1.45 27.16
C ASN A 424 6.10 1.14 28.59
N ASN A 425 5.22 1.30 29.59
CA ASN A 425 5.56 0.96 30.97
C ASN A 425 5.81 -0.54 31.16
N VAL A 426 5.05 -1.40 30.47
CA VAL A 426 5.29 -2.85 30.48
C VAL A 426 6.65 -3.17 29.88
N LEU A 427 7.00 -2.55 28.74
CA LEU A 427 8.29 -2.74 28.08
C LEU A 427 9.47 -2.24 28.94
N ASN A 428 9.33 -1.07 29.58
CA ASN A 428 10.35 -0.49 30.44
C ASN A 428 10.57 -1.30 31.73
N MET A 429 9.51 -1.88 32.32
CA MET A 429 9.66 -2.77 33.48
C MET A 429 10.35 -4.10 33.13
N THR A 430 10.24 -4.56 31.87
CA THR A 430 10.97 -5.75 31.39
C THR A 430 12.42 -5.51 30.99
N GLU A 431 12.85 -4.25 30.82
CA GLU A 431 14.26 -3.90 30.58
C GLU A 431 15.04 -3.65 31.88
N LEU A 432 14.35 -3.49 33.02
CA LEU A 432 14.91 -3.26 34.37
C LEU A 432 15.00 -4.53 35.25
N LEU A 433 14.63 -5.69 34.71
CA LEU A 433 14.70 -7.03 35.33
C LEU A 433 15.42 -7.99 34.38
#